data_AF-A0A402A8R4-F1
#
_entry.id   AF-A0A402A8R4-F1
#
_cell.length_a   1.000
_cell.length_b   1.000
_cell.length_c   1.000
_cell.angle_alpha   90.00
_cell.angle_beta   90.00
_cell.angle_gamma   90.00
#
_symmetry.space_group_name_H-M   'P 1'
#
loop_
_entity.id
_entity.type
_entity.pdbx_description
1 polymer ?
#
loop_
_entity_poly.entity_id
_entity_poly.type
_entity_poly.pdbx_seq_one_letter_code
_entity_poly.pdbx_strand_id
1 'polypeptide(L)'
;MQQDRPLYMTDGAIKYFGLGSTWPAPPQLSSEMVQWAIRLVLECSPKAAIECFRTNAQTSLLPDLPACTVPTLILHGENDQIAPLHLCGRRTAQGIAGSELKTYPGGSHGMFLTHKDRLNEDLLIFIQG
;
A
#
# COMPACT_ATOMS: atom_id res chain seq x y z
N MET A 1 7.64 -16.67 5.78
CA MET A 1 6.28 -17.03 6.26
C MET A 1 6.16 -18.41 6.89
N GLN A 2 6.80 -19.47 6.37
CA GLN A 2 6.55 -20.84 6.87
C GLN A 2 7.48 -21.32 7.99
N GLN A 3 8.67 -20.74 8.14
CA GLN A 3 9.64 -21.15 9.18
C GLN A 3 9.54 -20.25 10.42
N ASP A 4 9.90 -18.97 10.29
CA ASP A 4 9.73 -17.95 11.34
C ASP A 4 8.78 -16.86 10.85
N ARG A 5 7.49 -17.01 11.16
CA ARG A 5 6.45 -16.05 10.73
C ARG A 5 6.58 -14.70 11.44
N PRO A 6 6.76 -14.63 12.77
CA PRO A 6 6.98 -13.35 13.47
C PRO A 6 8.16 -12.55 12.92
N LEU A 7 9.32 -13.17 12.72
CA LEU A 7 10.49 -12.48 12.15
C LEU A 7 10.20 -12.01 10.72
N TYR A 8 9.64 -12.88 9.88
CA TYR A 8 9.28 -12.52 8.50
C TYR A 8 8.35 -11.30 8.43
N MET A 9 7.36 -11.22 9.33
CA MET A 9 6.45 -10.06 9.37
C MET A 9 7.13 -8.81 9.92
N THR A 10 8.05 -8.97 10.87
CA THR A 10 8.84 -7.86 11.43
C THR A 10 9.74 -7.24 10.37
N ASP A 11 10.48 -8.07 9.61
CA ASP A 11 11.32 -7.61 8.50
C ASP A 11 10.48 -6.97 7.38
N GLY A 12 9.32 -7.54 7.09
CA GLY A 12 8.36 -7.00 6.12
C GLY A 12 7.85 -5.62 6.52
N ALA A 13 7.61 -5.38 7.81
CA ALA A 13 7.11 -4.10 8.32
C ALA A 13 8.07 -2.94 8.06
N ILE A 14 9.39 -3.20 8.02
CA ILE A 14 10.41 -2.19 7.68
C ILE A 14 10.14 -1.60 6.29
N LYS A 15 9.91 -2.46 5.29
CA LYS A 15 9.63 -2.04 3.91
C LYS A 15 8.22 -1.48 3.78
N TYR A 16 7.25 -2.10 4.45
CA TYR A 16 5.85 -1.70 4.41
C TYR A 16 5.66 -0.26 4.90
N PHE A 17 6.22 0.08 6.06
CA PHE A 17 6.09 1.42 6.66
C PHE A 17 7.25 2.37 6.36
N GLY A 18 8.30 1.89 5.69
CA GLY A 18 9.49 2.69 5.38
C GLY A 18 10.29 3.10 6.64
N LEU A 19 10.38 2.24 7.66
CA LEU A 19 10.92 2.56 9.00
C LEU A 19 12.41 2.96 9.04
N GLY A 20 13.13 2.89 7.93
CA GLY A 20 14.49 3.41 7.76
C GLY A 20 14.59 4.61 6.80
N SER A 21 13.47 5.09 6.27
CA SER A 21 13.45 6.25 5.37
C SER A 21 13.80 7.52 6.13
N THR A 22 14.55 8.40 5.48
CA THR A 22 14.84 9.76 5.95
C THR A 22 14.11 10.82 5.12
N TRP A 23 13.26 10.42 4.18
CA TRP A 23 12.65 11.34 3.21
C TRP A 23 11.16 11.59 3.45
N PRO A 24 10.71 12.86 3.45
CA PRO A 24 11.49 14.09 3.72
C PRO A 24 11.92 14.21 5.20
N ALA A 25 11.39 13.32 6.05
CA ALA A 25 11.76 13.06 7.43
C ALA A 25 11.43 11.59 7.72
N PRO A 26 11.85 11.00 8.86
CA PRO A 26 11.44 9.66 9.23
C PRO A 26 9.92 9.51 9.32
N PRO A 27 9.36 8.33 9.00
CA PRO A 27 7.92 8.10 9.10
C PRO A 27 7.44 8.32 10.54
N GLN A 28 6.39 9.12 10.70
CA GLN A 28 5.78 9.38 12.00
C GLN A 28 4.87 8.22 12.41
N LEU A 29 5.46 7.10 12.83
CA LEU A 29 4.74 5.93 13.28
C LEU A 29 5.40 5.36 14.54
N SER A 30 4.63 5.18 15.60
CA SER A 30 5.16 4.62 16.85
C SER A 30 5.48 3.13 16.70
N SER A 31 6.39 2.64 17.55
CA SER A 31 6.72 1.22 17.58
C SER A 31 5.52 0.34 17.92
N GLU A 32 4.60 0.84 18.74
CA GLU A 32 3.37 0.19 19.18
C GLU A 32 2.40 0.01 18.02
N MET A 33 2.28 1.02 17.13
CA MET A 33 1.48 0.92 15.91
C MET A 33 2.06 -0.11 14.95
N VAL A 34 3.38 -0.16 14.79
CA VAL A 34 4.05 -1.19 13.97
C VAL A 34 3.79 -2.58 14.55
N GLN A 35 3.97 -2.76 15.86
CA GLN A 35 3.71 -4.03 16.54
C GLN A 35 2.24 -4.45 16.44
N TRP A 36 1.31 -3.50 16.57
CA TRP A 36 -0.12 -3.76 16.39
C TRP A 36 -0.42 -4.25 14.96
N ALA A 37 0.12 -3.61 13.92
CA ALA A 37 -0.06 -4.06 12.55
C ALA A 37 0.52 -5.47 12.31
N ILE A 38 1.69 -5.77 12.89
CA ILE A 38 2.27 -7.11 12.84
C ILE A 38 1.34 -8.12 13.53
N ARG A 39 0.80 -7.79 14.71
CA ARG A 39 -0.13 -8.68 15.45
C ARG A 39 -1.37 -9.02 14.65
N LEU A 40 -1.99 -8.05 13.97
CA LEU A 40 -3.15 -8.31 13.10
C LEU A 40 -2.86 -9.40 12.05
N VAL A 41 -1.67 -9.38 11.44
CA VAL A 41 -1.26 -10.38 10.45
C VAL A 41 -0.90 -11.71 11.11
N LEU A 42 -0.37 -11.71 12.33
CA LEU A 42 -0.05 -12.95 13.05
C LEU A 42 -1.29 -13.68 13.58
N GLU A 43 -2.33 -12.93 13.94
CA GLU A 43 -3.61 -13.47 14.40
C GLU A 43 -4.42 -14.14 13.28
N CYS A 44 -4.14 -13.82 12.01
CA CYS A 44 -4.83 -14.45 10.89
C CYS A 44 -4.29 -15.85 10.56
N SER A 45 -5.16 -16.71 10.01
CA SER A 45 -4.81 -18.06 9.58
C SER A 45 -3.57 -18.06 8.67
N PRO A 46 -2.50 -18.80 8.99
CA PRO A 46 -1.30 -18.86 8.16
C PRO A 46 -1.59 -19.31 6.73
N LYS A 47 -2.51 -20.29 6.58
CA LYS A 47 -2.92 -20.78 5.27
C LYS A 47 -3.65 -19.69 4.48
N ALA A 48 -4.59 -18.99 5.12
CA ALA A 48 -5.32 -17.91 4.46
C ALA A 48 -4.37 -16.78 4.02
N ALA A 49 -3.44 -16.37 4.88
CA ALA A 49 -2.43 -15.37 4.54
C ALA A 49 -1.61 -15.77 3.31
N ILE A 50 -1.07 -16.99 3.31
CA ILE A 50 -0.25 -17.50 2.20
C ILE A 50 -1.04 -17.53 0.88
N GLU A 51 -2.27 -18.03 0.90
CA GLU A 51 -3.10 -18.07 -0.30
C GLU A 51 -3.49 -16.66 -0.78
N CYS A 52 -3.81 -15.73 0.13
CA CYS A 52 -4.04 -14.33 -0.24
C CYS A 52 -2.81 -13.70 -0.92
N PHE A 53 -1.61 -13.89 -0.36
CA PHE A 53 -0.39 -13.40 -0.98
C PHE A 53 -0.13 -14.05 -2.34
N ARG A 54 -0.36 -15.36 -2.46
CA ARG A 54 -0.20 -16.09 -3.72
C ARG A 54 -1.16 -15.58 -4.78
N THR A 55 -2.44 -15.43 -4.46
CA THR A 55 -3.44 -14.88 -5.37
C THR A 55 -3.08 -13.45 -5.78
N ASN A 56 -2.73 -12.59 -4.82
CA ASN A 56 -2.33 -11.21 -5.11
C ASN A 56 -1.11 -11.12 -6.04
N ALA A 57 -0.15 -12.05 -5.93
CA ALA A 57 1.03 -12.07 -6.78
C ALA A 57 0.79 -12.69 -8.17
N GLN A 58 -0.23 -13.54 -8.33
CA GLN A 58 -0.46 -14.35 -9.54
C GLN A 58 -1.64 -13.87 -10.38
N THR A 59 -2.50 -13.01 -9.85
CA THR A 59 -3.67 -12.49 -10.56
C THR A 59 -3.38 -11.12 -11.14
N SER A 60 -3.59 -10.97 -12.45
CA SER A 60 -3.56 -9.67 -13.14
C SER A 60 -4.99 -9.20 -13.40
N LEU A 61 -5.33 -8.02 -12.86
CA LEU A 61 -6.60 -7.33 -13.13
C LEU A 61 -6.46 -6.22 -14.18
N LEU A 62 -5.29 -6.10 -14.83
CA LEU A 62 -5.06 -5.10 -15.88
C LEU A 62 -6.08 -5.18 -17.04
N PRO A 63 -6.52 -6.37 -17.50
CA PRO A 63 -7.53 -6.45 -18.55
C PRO A 63 -8.90 -5.89 -18.18
N ASP A 64 -9.21 -5.83 -16.88
CA ASP A 64 -10.51 -5.38 -16.37
C ASP A 64 -10.59 -3.87 -16.15
N LEU A 65 -9.44 -3.18 -16.11
CA LEU A 65 -9.37 -1.74 -15.85
C LEU A 65 -10.25 -0.88 -16.77
N PRO A 66 -10.37 -1.15 -18.10
CA PRO A 66 -11.23 -0.36 -18.98
C PRO A 66 -12.72 -0.44 -18.63
N ALA A 67 -13.16 -1.44 -17.86
CA ALA A 67 -14.54 -1.54 -17.41
C ALA A 67 -14.87 -0.52 -16.30
N CYS A 68 -13.85 0.06 -15.64
CA CYS A 68 -14.05 1.13 -14.67
C CYS A 68 -14.35 2.45 -15.40
N THR A 69 -15.62 2.86 -15.35
CA THR A 69 -16.14 4.05 -16.07
C THR A 69 -16.61 5.17 -15.13
N VAL A 70 -16.44 4.98 -13.81
CA VAL A 70 -16.77 5.97 -12.78
C VAL A 70 -15.55 6.83 -12.44
N PRO A 71 -15.74 8.04 -11.88
CA PRO A 71 -14.64 8.84 -11.36
C PRO A 71 -13.74 8.00 -10.45
N THR A 72 -12.44 8.03 -10.70
CA THR A 72 -11.47 7.16 -10.02
C THR A 72 -10.25 7.96 -9.62
N LEU A 73 -9.93 7.92 -8.33
CA LEU A 73 -8.69 8.45 -7.76
C LEU A 73 -7.75 7.29 -7.39
N ILE A 74 -6.48 7.43 -7.75
CA ILE A 74 -5.41 6.51 -7.42
C ILE A 74 -4.39 7.27 -6.58
N LEU A 75 -4.19 6.84 -5.34
CA LEU A 75 -3.19 7.39 -4.42
C LEU A 75 -2.07 6.37 -4.25
N HIS A 76 -0.81 6.77 -4.48
CA HIS A 76 0.31 5.81 -4.45
C HIS A 76 1.62 6.42 -3.94
N GLY A 77 2.28 5.72 -3.01
CA GLY A 77 3.61 6.06 -2.50
C GLY A 77 4.74 5.81 -3.52
N GLU A 78 5.60 6.80 -3.76
CA GLU A 78 6.67 6.66 -4.76
C GLU A 78 7.77 5.67 -4.35
N ASN A 79 7.93 5.43 -3.04
CA ASN A 79 8.91 4.50 -2.48
C ASN A 79 8.24 3.21 -1.96
N ASP A 80 7.08 2.86 -2.52
CA ASP A 80 6.40 1.60 -2.22
C ASP A 80 7.21 0.40 -2.77
N GLN A 81 7.91 -0.29 -1.87
CA GLN A 81 8.68 -1.49 -2.20
C GLN A 81 7.85 -2.77 -2.23
N ILE A 82 6.61 -2.73 -1.74
CA ILE A 82 5.69 -3.88 -1.73
C ILE A 82 4.92 -3.93 -3.05
N ALA A 83 4.43 -2.79 -3.51
CA ALA A 83 3.72 -2.59 -4.77
C ALA A 83 4.37 -1.44 -5.56
N PRO A 84 5.45 -1.70 -6.33
CA PRO A 84 6.18 -0.65 -7.03
C PRO A 84 5.29 0.20 -7.94
N LEU A 85 5.34 1.53 -7.77
CA LEU A 85 4.49 2.50 -8.47
C LEU A 85 4.40 2.27 -10.00
N HIS A 86 5.51 1.94 -10.64
CA HIS A 86 5.59 1.74 -12.09
C HIS A 86 4.94 0.42 -12.57
N LEU A 87 4.80 -0.57 -11.69
CA LEU A 87 4.11 -1.84 -11.97
C LEU A 87 2.65 -1.81 -11.53
N CYS A 88 2.31 -0.93 -10.59
CA CYS A 88 0.99 -0.83 -9.97
C CYS A 88 0.30 0.48 -10.34
N GLY A 89 0.31 1.49 -9.48
CA GLY A 89 -0.50 2.71 -9.62
C GLY A 89 -0.42 3.40 -10.99
N ARG A 90 0.76 3.45 -11.63
CA ARG A 90 0.89 4.00 -12.99
C ARG A 90 0.19 3.15 -14.05
N ARG A 91 0.26 1.82 -13.96
CA ARG A 91 -0.47 0.92 -14.87
C ARG A 91 -1.98 1.00 -14.65
N THR A 92 -2.40 1.10 -13.39
CA THR A 92 -3.81 1.31 -13.04
C THR A 92 -4.33 2.61 -13.66
N ALA A 93 -3.59 3.71 -13.51
CA ALA A 93 -3.97 5.02 -14.07
C ALA A 93 -4.02 5.03 -15.60
N GLN A 94 -3.10 4.30 -16.25
CA GLN A 94 -3.12 4.14 -17.71
C GLN A 94 -4.30 3.30 -18.21
N GLY A 95 -4.75 2.31 -17.42
CA GLY A 95 -5.83 1.40 -17.79
C GLY A 95 -7.24 1.93 -17.52
N ILE A 96 -7.40 2.90 -16.61
CA ILE A 96 -8.70 3.52 -16.28
C ILE A 96 -8.78 4.89 -16.92
N ALA A 97 -9.62 5.02 -17.95
CA ALA A 97 -9.80 6.27 -18.68
C ALA A 97 -10.34 7.37 -17.75
N GLY A 98 -9.69 8.53 -17.75
CA GLY A 98 -10.09 9.67 -16.93
C GLY A 98 -9.79 9.54 -15.43
N SER A 99 -9.01 8.53 -15.02
CA SER A 99 -8.57 8.43 -13.63
C SER A 99 -7.55 9.52 -13.27
N GLU A 100 -7.58 9.94 -12.01
CA GLU A 100 -6.58 10.81 -11.41
C GLU A 100 -5.54 9.97 -10.66
N LEU A 101 -4.25 10.22 -10.89
CA LEU A 101 -3.16 9.63 -10.12
C LEU A 101 -2.45 10.72 -9.31
N LYS A 102 -2.53 10.63 -7.98
CA LYS A 102 -1.71 11.44 -7.06
C LYS A 102 -0.63 10.58 -6.43
N THR A 103 0.62 11.00 -6.59
CA THR A 103 1.77 10.32 -5.98
C THR A 103 2.26 11.02 -4.71
N TYR A 104 2.85 10.21 -3.82
CA TYR A 104 3.36 10.65 -2.53
C TYR A 104 4.87 10.45 -2.53
N PRO A 105 5.67 11.51 -2.77
CA PRO A 105 7.13 11.42 -2.72
C PRO A 105 7.59 10.85 -1.38
N GLY A 106 8.40 9.78 -1.42
CA GLY A 106 8.83 9.06 -0.21
C GLY A 106 7.82 8.12 0.43
N GLY A 107 6.54 8.20 0.05
CA GLY A 107 5.50 7.36 0.60
C GLY A 107 5.82 5.88 0.37
N SER A 108 5.75 5.07 1.42
CA SER A 108 5.82 3.61 1.34
C SER A 108 4.43 3.00 1.14
N HIS A 109 4.33 1.67 1.16
CA HIS A 109 3.05 0.97 1.06
C HIS A 109 2.06 1.37 2.18
N GLY A 110 2.55 1.49 3.41
CA GLY A 110 1.80 1.90 4.60
C GLY A 110 1.52 3.40 4.72
N MET A 111 1.49 4.13 3.60
CA MET A 111 1.28 5.59 3.58
C MET A 111 -0.03 6.06 4.20
N PHE A 112 -1.05 5.20 4.28
CA PHE A 112 -2.31 5.52 4.98
C PHE A 112 -2.14 5.74 6.49
N LEU A 113 -1.04 5.25 7.09
CA LEU A 113 -0.67 5.58 8.48
C LEU A 113 0.35 6.71 8.53
N THR A 114 1.39 6.66 7.69
CA THR A 114 2.52 7.60 7.78
C THR A 114 2.24 8.98 7.16
N HIS A 115 1.26 9.06 6.25
CA HIS A 115 0.83 10.28 5.55
C HIS A 115 -0.69 10.51 5.69
N LYS A 116 -1.28 10.02 6.78
CA LYS A 116 -2.73 9.99 7.01
C LYS A 116 -3.43 11.33 6.78
N ASP A 117 -2.82 12.46 7.17
CA ASP A 117 -3.48 13.77 7.12
C ASP A 117 -3.63 14.23 5.67
N ARG A 118 -2.55 14.17 4.89
CA ARG A 118 -2.58 14.46 3.45
C ARG A 118 -3.45 13.47 2.68
N LEU A 119 -3.38 12.17 3.02
CA LEU A 119 -4.22 11.15 2.39
C LEU A 119 -5.71 11.41 2.64
N ASN A 120 -6.08 11.76 3.86
CA ASN A 120 -7.46 12.09 4.18
C ASN A 120 -7.92 13.37 3.48
N GLU A 121 -7.07 14.39 3.37
CA GLU A 121 -7.36 15.61 2.61
C GLU A 121 -7.61 15.31 1.12
N ASP A 122 -6.73 14.54 0.47
CA ASP A 122 -6.90 14.16 -0.93
C ASP A 122 -8.19 13.34 -1.16
N LEU A 123 -8.53 12.44 -0.22
CA LEU A 123 -9.79 11.70 -0.26
C LEU A 123 -11.00 12.63 -0.09
N LEU A 124 -10.94 13.57 0.86
CA LEU A 124 -12.03 14.54 1.10
C LEU A 124 -12.28 15.43 -0.12
N ILE A 125 -11.21 15.94 -0.75
CA ILE A 125 -11.29 16.73 -1.98
C ILE A 125 -12.01 15.91 -3.07
N PHE A 126 -11.60 14.66 -3.27
CA PHE A 126 -12.17 13.82 -4.32
C PHE A 126 -13.65 13.47 -4.10
N ILE A 127 -14.06 13.18 -2.87
CA ILE A 127 -15.48 12.85 -2.59
C ILE A 127 -16.40 14.07 -2.62
N GLN A 128 -15.86 15.29 -2.48
CA GLN A 128 -16.64 16.53 -2.46
C GLN A 128 -16.93 17.06 -3.88
N GLY A 129 -16.13 16.66 -4.88
CA GLY A 129 -16.28 17.08 -6.28
C GLY A 129 -15.48 18.34 -6.60
#